data_AF-A0AAW0CM89-F1
#
_entry.id   AF-A0AAW0CM89-F1
#
_cell.length_a   1.000
_cell.length_b   1.000
_cell.length_c   1.000
_cell.angle_alpha   90.00
_cell.angle_beta   90.00
_cell.angle_gamma   90.00
#
_symmetry.space_group_name_H-M   'P 1'
#
loop_
_entity.id
_entity.type
_entity.pdbx_description
1 polymer ?
#
loop_
_entity_poly.entity_id
_entity_poly.type
_entity_poly.pdbx_seq_one_letter_code
_entity_poly.pdbx_strand_id
1 'polypeptide(L)'
;MRLSLFVQLACALPLVIGQGAVFHWPDPLLDSIEAQLYVDHLSPLSTATLNCRTRDLSTVAAQWLRMGFHDMATHDKETGKGGLDASIIYELARAQNVGLGMRKTLVDYLSSPNEYVGMADVIAMGVVMSVFGCGGPIIPFRAGRLDAHEAGPEIVPQPDQDLDSHRAAFVRMGFNESEMIALTACGHTLGGVRTVDFPDIIDVNKPPRLVGIAFQVPITFDNSVVTEYLDNSTINPLVVGPNMTMASDFRIFNADKNVTMQKLADPKTYNSVCADLIARMIDVVPSNVKLTDPILPIDYKVQNTFLFPQGGSLAFLATLRTLQPQNEDIRAALAAPIRNVTLRWASRTGNFCPPEGCAAESFLLDYDTGSAMAELSGVAQWAYYHFNATVDLKTSISHFWFEIDPKNGTAPYVVDNHGTNFTIEQDTLLYDARRSEYTPQKYTMVAAVKNQGLASVSTFSTIQGSPLDHIPVNGSATIHFTLDPKHPPKDGYTFYSGTISEKSLSNTLHATVGGKKFSQWVPVLSTTGV
;
A
#
# COMPACT_ATOMS: atom_id res chain seq x y z
N MET A 1 -11.36 13.29 -20.98
CA MET A 1 -12.82 13.12 -21.21
C MET A 1 -13.12 11.68 -21.65
N ARG A 2 -12.78 10.68 -20.81
CA ARG A 2 -13.18 9.26 -20.92
C ARG A 2 -13.13 8.53 -19.56
N LEU A 3 -13.10 9.28 -18.44
CA LEU A 3 -13.22 8.70 -17.09
C LEU A 3 -14.70 8.48 -16.72
N SER A 4 -15.61 9.26 -17.31
CA SER A 4 -17.03 9.33 -16.90
C SER A 4 -17.94 8.20 -17.42
N LEU A 5 -17.43 7.22 -18.17
CA LEU A 5 -18.25 6.13 -18.71
C LEU A 5 -18.14 4.80 -17.93
N PHE A 6 -17.22 4.69 -16.96
CA PHE A 6 -17.01 3.45 -16.19
C PHE A 6 -17.79 3.40 -14.86
N VAL A 7 -18.53 4.46 -14.51
CA VAL A 7 -19.21 4.59 -13.20
C VAL A 7 -20.60 3.93 -13.17
N GLN A 8 -21.15 3.47 -14.30
CA GLN A 8 -22.57 3.06 -14.36
C GLN A 8 -22.89 1.57 -14.09
N LEU A 9 -21.94 0.74 -13.64
CA LEU A 9 -22.25 -0.66 -13.28
C LEU A 9 -21.81 -1.11 -11.88
N ALA A 10 -21.55 -0.18 -10.95
CA ALA A 10 -21.51 -0.50 -9.53
C ALA A 10 -22.94 -0.55 -8.99
N CYS A 11 -23.57 -1.72 -9.07
CA CYS A 11 -24.86 -1.96 -8.44
C CYS A 11 -24.73 -1.70 -6.94
N ALA A 12 -25.53 -0.77 -6.40
CA ALA A 12 -25.57 -0.41 -4.99
C ALA A 12 -25.92 -1.64 -4.13
N LEU A 13 -24.89 -2.37 -3.69
CA LEU A 13 -24.98 -3.21 -2.51
C LEU A 13 -24.95 -2.28 -1.30
N PRO A 14 -25.88 -2.41 -0.34
CA PRO A 14 -25.74 -1.70 0.92
C PRO A 14 -24.41 -2.15 1.54
N LEU A 15 -23.47 -1.22 1.70
CA LEU A 15 -22.28 -1.45 2.52
C LEU A 15 -22.79 -1.81 3.91
N VAL A 16 -22.72 -3.09 4.26
CA VAL A 16 -22.47 -3.45 5.65
C VAL A 16 -21.04 -2.98 5.87
N ILE A 17 -20.87 -1.75 6.35
CA ILE A 17 -19.60 -1.30 6.90
C ILE A 17 -19.40 -2.21 8.12
N GLY A 18 -18.71 -3.33 7.93
CA GLY A 18 -18.17 -4.09 9.03
C GLY A 18 -17.38 -3.10 9.88
N GLN A 19 -17.61 -3.10 11.19
CA GLN A 19 -16.76 -2.37 12.13
C GLN A 19 -15.36 -2.98 12.04
N GLY A 20 -14.55 -2.51 11.09
CA GLY A 20 -13.13 -2.81 11.06
C GLY A 20 -12.48 -2.27 12.33
N ALA A 21 -11.30 -2.81 12.68
CA ALA A 21 -10.51 -2.27 13.77
C ALA A 21 -10.44 -0.74 13.72
N VAL A 22 -10.72 -0.13 14.87
CA VAL A 22 -10.61 1.30 15.06
C VAL A 22 -9.14 1.69 14.94
N PHE A 23 -8.83 2.56 13.97
CA PHE A 23 -7.47 3.08 13.78
C PHE A 23 -7.05 3.90 15.01
N HIS A 24 -5.88 3.58 15.57
CA HIS A 24 -5.27 4.34 16.67
C HIS A 24 -3.94 4.91 16.22
N TRP A 25 -3.79 6.23 16.34
CA TRP A 25 -2.55 6.92 16.01
C TRP A 25 -1.56 6.88 17.19
N PRO A 26 -0.24 6.77 16.94
CA PRO A 26 0.37 6.47 15.64
C PRO A 26 0.30 4.97 15.31
N ASP A 27 -0.02 4.63 14.07
CA ASP A 27 0.16 3.30 13.51
C ASP A 27 0.85 3.45 12.15
N PRO A 28 2.20 3.44 12.12
CA PRO A 28 2.95 3.75 10.91
C PRO A 28 2.76 2.74 9.76
N LEU A 29 2.42 1.48 10.08
CA LEU A 29 2.10 0.46 9.07
C LEU A 29 0.79 0.81 8.37
N LEU A 30 -0.29 0.97 9.16
CA LEU A 30 -1.60 1.32 8.62
C LEU A 30 -1.55 2.68 7.91
N ASP A 31 -0.83 3.64 8.47
CA ASP A 31 -0.66 4.97 7.86
C ASP A 31 -0.02 4.89 6.47
N SER A 32 1.02 4.05 6.32
CA SER A 32 1.75 3.89 5.06
C SER A 32 0.96 3.13 4.02
N ILE A 33 0.22 2.10 4.43
CA ILE A 33 -0.60 1.30 3.51
C ILE A 33 -1.82 2.09 3.06
N GLU A 34 -2.53 2.75 3.97
CA GLU A 34 -3.72 3.53 3.66
C GLU A 34 -3.41 4.66 2.65
N ALA A 35 -2.25 5.29 2.78
CA ALA A 35 -1.80 6.32 1.84
C ALA A 35 -1.62 5.75 0.41
N GLN A 36 -0.95 4.59 0.29
CA GLN A 36 -0.71 3.94 -1.00
C GLN A 36 -1.99 3.41 -1.67
N LEU A 37 -2.95 2.94 -0.86
CA LEU A 37 -4.22 2.42 -1.34
C LEU A 37 -5.20 3.53 -1.73
N TYR A 38 -5.30 4.61 -0.94
CA TYR A 38 -6.44 5.52 -0.99
C TYR A 38 -6.09 6.98 -1.30
N VAL A 39 -4.89 7.45 -1.01
CA VAL A 39 -4.53 8.87 -1.17
C VAL A 39 -3.80 9.12 -2.48
N ASP A 40 -2.74 8.36 -2.74
CA ASP A 40 -1.82 8.64 -3.83
C ASP A 40 -2.45 8.33 -5.19
N HIS A 41 -3.12 9.33 -5.79
CA HIS A 41 -3.69 9.29 -7.15
C HIS A 41 -2.76 8.76 -8.22
N LEU A 42 -1.47 9.03 -8.01
CA LEU A 42 -0.38 8.70 -8.90
C LEU A 42 0.66 7.83 -8.20
N SER A 43 0.24 6.99 -7.23
CA SER A 43 1.18 5.99 -6.73
C SER A 43 1.71 5.19 -7.93
N PRO A 44 3.02 4.90 -7.98
CA PRO A 44 3.59 4.08 -9.04
C PRO A 44 2.81 2.76 -9.21
N LEU A 45 2.28 2.24 -8.10
CA LEU A 45 1.49 1.02 -8.09
C LEU A 45 0.13 1.16 -8.78
N SER A 46 -0.67 2.16 -8.40
CA SER A 46 -2.00 2.35 -8.97
C SER A 46 -1.92 2.68 -10.46
N THR A 47 -1.03 3.59 -10.86
CA THR A 47 -0.89 4.03 -12.26
C THR A 47 -0.37 2.95 -13.20
N ALA A 48 0.37 1.97 -12.69
CA ALA A 48 0.94 0.93 -13.53
C ALA A 48 -0.09 -0.11 -14.00
N THR A 49 -1.21 -0.30 -13.28
CA THR A 49 -2.26 -1.27 -13.65
C THR A 49 -3.51 -0.63 -14.25
N LEU A 50 -3.75 0.67 -14.04
CA LEU A 50 -4.95 1.37 -14.54
C LEU A 50 -5.23 1.11 -16.03
N ASN A 51 -6.50 0.85 -16.32
CA ASN A 51 -7.02 0.49 -17.65
C ASN A 51 -6.35 -0.75 -18.27
N CYS A 52 -6.04 -1.77 -17.44
CA CYS A 52 -5.31 -2.96 -17.87
C CYS A 52 -4.06 -2.62 -18.70
N ARG A 53 -3.20 -1.72 -18.21
CA ARG A 53 -2.05 -1.24 -18.98
C ARG A 53 -1.24 -2.40 -19.57
N THR A 54 -1.05 -2.35 -20.88
CA THR A 54 -0.37 -3.42 -21.62
C THR A 54 1.14 -3.41 -21.38
N ARG A 55 1.73 -4.61 -21.34
CA ARG A 55 3.17 -4.83 -21.24
C ARG A 55 3.55 -6.17 -21.86
N ASP A 56 4.53 -6.17 -22.76
CA ASP A 56 5.09 -7.39 -23.38
C ASP A 56 4.04 -8.33 -23.99
N LEU A 57 3.04 -7.77 -24.69
CA LEU A 57 1.87 -8.51 -25.23
C LEU A 57 0.99 -9.22 -24.18
N SER A 58 1.12 -8.79 -22.93
CA SER A 58 0.24 -9.09 -21.80
C SER A 58 -0.11 -7.76 -21.11
N THR A 59 -0.40 -7.76 -19.81
CA THR A 59 -0.63 -6.54 -19.01
C THR A 59 0.28 -6.51 -17.79
N VAL A 60 0.49 -5.32 -17.22
CA VAL A 60 1.17 -5.19 -15.92
C VAL A 60 0.41 -5.98 -14.86
N ALA A 61 -0.93 -5.86 -14.87
CA ALA A 61 -1.83 -6.55 -13.96
C ALA A 61 -1.66 -8.09 -14.00
N ALA A 62 -1.54 -8.67 -15.19
CA ALA A 62 -1.31 -10.11 -15.36
C ALA A 62 0.00 -10.57 -14.70
N GLN A 63 1.07 -9.79 -14.85
CA GLN A 63 2.39 -10.13 -14.32
C GLN A 63 2.46 -9.98 -12.80
N TRP A 64 1.75 -9.00 -12.24
CA TRP A 64 1.63 -8.78 -10.80
C TRP A 64 0.76 -9.86 -10.14
N LEU A 65 -0.38 -10.17 -10.74
CA LEU A 65 -1.27 -11.24 -10.26
C LEU A 65 -0.56 -12.60 -10.27
N ARG A 66 0.20 -12.89 -11.35
CA ARG A 66 1.05 -14.09 -11.41
C ARG A 66 2.11 -14.09 -10.31
N MET A 67 2.80 -12.98 -10.05
CA MET A 67 3.78 -12.92 -8.96
C MET A 67 3.15 -13.25 -7.61
N GLY A 68 1.99 -12.65 -7.30
CA GLY A 68 1.29 -12.92 -6.04
C GLY A 68 0.90 -14.39 -5.89
N PHE A 69 0.39 -15.04 -6.95
CA PHE A 69 0.09 -16.47 -6.90
C PHE A 69 1.36 -17.31 -6.69
N HIS A 70 2.44 -17.02 -7.43
CA HIS A 70 3.67 -17.83 -7.38
C HIS A 70 4.39 -17.72 -6.04
N ASP A 71 4.41 -16.53 -5.42
CA ASP A 71 4.96 -16.33 -4.08
C ASP A 71 4.15 -17.11 -3.04
N MET A 72 2.82 -16.93 -3.06
CA MET A 72 1.90 -17.64 -2.19
C MET A 72 1.99 -19.17 -2.32
N ALA A 73 2.16 -19.68 -3.55
CA ALA A 73 2.00 -21.10 -3.84
C ALA A 73 3.03 -22.03 -3.17
N THR A 74 4.05 -21.45 -2.55
CA THR A 74 5.01 -22.16 -1.68
C THR A 74 4.40 -22.62 -0.36
N HIS A 75 3.21 -22.13 0.01
CA HIS A 75 2.56 -22.44 1.28
C HIS A 75 2.28 -23.93 1.47
N ASP A 76 2.47 -24.38 2.71
CA ASP A 76 2.08 -25.68 3.22
C ASP A 76 1.31 -25.52 4.53
N LYS A 77 -0.01 -25.73 4.46
CA LYS A 77 -0.91 -25.59 5.61
C LYS A 77 -0.64 -26.56 6.76
N GLU A 78 -0.03 -27.73 6.49
CA GLU A 78 0.27 -28.73 7.52
C GLU A 78 1.48 -28.29 8.35
N THR A 79 2.47 -27.67 7.69
CA THR A 79 3.65 -27.13 8.38
C THR A 79 3.48 -25.68 8.83
N GLY A 80 2.54 -24.95 8.25
CA GLY A 80 2.33 -23.52 8.47
C GLY A 80 3.42 -22.62 7.86
N LYS A 81 4.22 -23.13 6.92
CA LYS A 81 5.35 -22.40 6.29
C LYS A 81 5.03 -21.97 4.85
N GLY A 82 5.79 -21.00 4.35
CA GLY A 82 5.57 -20.40 3.03
C GLY A 82 4.27 -19.59 2.97
N GLY A 83 3.88 -19.17 1.77
CA GLY A 83 2.78 -18.24 1.57
C GLY A 83 3.27 -16.94 0.99
N LEU A 84 2.44 -15.90 1.05
CA LEU A 84 2.78 -14.59 0.52
C LEU A 84 3.75 -13.88 1.47
N ASP A 85 5.03 -14.22 1.35
CA ASP A 85 6.13 -13.78 2.19
C ASP A 85 7.28 -13.16 1.40
N ALA A 86 7.08 -12.85 0.12
CA ALA A 86 8.10 -12.33 -0.79
C ALA A 86 9.32 -13.24 -0.98
N SER A 87 9.26 -14.53 -0.61
CA SER A 87 10.32 -15.49 -0.91
C SER A 87 10.62 -15.62 -2.40
N ILE A 88 9.65 -15.32 -3.29
CA ILE A 88 9.81 -15.36 -4.75
C ILE A 88 10.99 -14.55 -5.27
N ILE A 89 11.44 -13.53 -4.52
CA ILE A 89 12.62 -12.73 -4.88
C ILE A 89 13.88 -13.61 -4.99
N TYR A 90 13.95 -14.72 -4.25
CA TYR A 90 15.05 -15.68 -4.27
C TYR A 90 14.83 -16.86 -5.25
N GLU A 91 13.72 -16.85 -6.01
CA GLU A 91 13.24 -18.02 -6.76
C GLU A 91 13.20 -17.84 -8.28
N LEU A 92 13.67 -16.70 -8.79
CA LEU A 92 13.51 -16.32 -10.19
C LEU A 92 14.29 -17.18 -11.20
N ALA A 93 15.18 -18.05 -10.73
CA ALA A 93 15.92 -18.99 -11.57
C ALA A 93 15.21 -20.33 -11.78
N ARG A 94 14.11 -20.59 -11.05
CA ARG A 94 13.38 -21.86 -11.08
C ARG A 94 12.49 -21.96 -12.31
N ALA A 95 12.25 -23.19 -12.77
CA ALA A 95 11.46 -23.46 -13.96
C ALA A 95 10.02 -22.91 -13.86
N GLN A 96 9.37 -23.04 -12.69
CA GLN A 96 8.02 -22.48 -12.47
C GLN A 96 7.95 -20.96 -12.64
N ASN A 97 9.06 -20.24 -12.40
CA ASN A 97 9.09 -18.78 -12.36
C ASN A 97 9.65 -18.18 -13.66
N VAL A 98 9.67 -18.97 -14.74
CA VAL A 98 10.18 -18.54 -16.05
C VAL A 98 9.45 -17.30 -16.57
N GLY A 99 10.21 -16.43 -17.23
CA GLY A 99 9.71 -15.28 -17.97
C GLY A 99 10.14 -13.93 -17.41
N LEU A 100 10.24 -12.94 -18.30
CA LEU A 100 10.68 -11.58 -17.95
C LEU A 100 9.70 -10.84 -17.03
N GLY A 101 8.44 -11.29 -16.97
CA GLY A 101 7.39 -10.63 -16.21
C GLY A 101 7.70 -10.56 -14.72
N MET A 102 8.21 -11.64 -14.13
CA MET A 102 8.55 -11.66 -12.69
C MET A 102 9.62 -10.61 -12.34
N ARG A 103 10.70 -10.54 -13.13
CA ARG A 103 11.76 -9.53 -12.93
C ARG A 103 11.23 -8.11 -13.09
N LYS A 104 10.39 -7.86 -14.08
CA LYS A 104 9.79 -6.53 -14.29
C LYS A 104 8.85 -6.14 -13.17
N THR A 105 8.07 -7.08 -12.65
CA THR A 105 7.23 -6.83 -11.46
C THR A 105 8.07 -6.39 -10.25
N LEU A 106 9.20 -7.06 -9.96
CA LEU A 106 10.09 -6.60 -8.88
C LEU A 106 10.65 -5.19 -9.14
N VAL A 107 10.95 -4.85 -10.39
CA VAL A 107 11.37 -3.50 -10.78
C VAL A 107 10.26 -2.46 -10.52
N ASP A 108 9.00 -2.81 -10.78
CA ASP A 108 7.87 -1.92 -10.52
C ASP A 108 7.71 -1.64 -9.01
N TYR A 109 8.07 -2.60 -8.16
CA TYR A 109 7.90 -2.52 -6.71
C TYR A 109 9.05 -1.80 -5.98
N LEU A 110 10.16 -1.49 -6.64
CA LEU A 110 11.42 -1.01 -6.02
C LEU A 110 11.28 0.19 -5.06
N SER A 111 10.31 1.07 -5.26
CA SER A 111 10.15 2.30 -4.49
C SER A 111 9.01 2.26 -3.47
N SER A 112 8.31 1.13 -3.36
CA SER A 112 7.10 1.02 -2.52
C SER A 112 7.40 0.54 -1.09
N PRO A 113 8.33 -0.40 -0.85
CA PRO A 113 8.72 -0.78 0.50
C PRO A 113 9.33 0.38 1.30
N ASN A 114 9.15 0.36 2.61
CA ASN A 114 9.76 1.31 3.54
C ASN A 114 10.06 0.63 4.89
N GLU A 115 10.36 1.40 5.95
CA GLU A 115 10.66 0.84 7.29
C GLU A 115 9.49 0.05 7.91
N TYR A 116 8.25 0.34 7.50
CA TYR A 116 7.04 -0.29 8.04
C TYR A 116 6.35 -1.24 7.05
N VAL A 117 6.54 -1.04 5.74
CA VAL A 117 5.90 -1.84 4.69
C VAL A 117 6.94 -2.68 3.97
N GLY A 118 6.84 -4.01 4.14
CA GLY A 118 7.69 -5.00 3.46
C GLY A 118 7.27 -5.29 2.02
N MET A 119 8.12 -6.00 1.28
CA MET A 119 7.85 -6.43 -0.10
C MET A 119 6.62 -7.33 -0.19
N ALA A 120 6.37 -8.20 0.80
CA ALA A 120 5.24 -9.12 0.79
C ALA A 120 3.89 -8.37 0.80
N ASP A 121 3.78 -7.29 1.58
CA ASP A 121 2.61 -6.41 1.55
C ASP A 121 2.49 -5.65 0.21
N VAL A 122 3.62 -5.28 -0.41
CA VAL A 122 3.62 -4.66 -1.75
C VAL A 122 3.16 -5.64 -2.83
N ILE A 123 3.57 -6.91 -2.76
CA ILE A 123 3.10 -7.97 -3.70
C ILE A 123 1.58 -8.16 -3.56
N ALA A 124 1.07 -8.26 -2.33
CA ALA A 124 -0.38 -8.32 -2.08
C ALA A 124 -1.11 -7.10 -2.65
N MET A 125 -0.55 -5.90 -2.43
CA MET A 125 -1.14 -4.66 -2.92
C MET A 125 -1.14 -4.62 -4.45
N GLY A 126 -0.09 -5.13 -5.08
CA GLY A 126 -0.03 -5.31 -6.52
C GLY A 126 -1.14 -6.22 -7.05
N VAL A 127 -1.46 -7.32 -6.37
CA VAL A 127 -2.61 -8.18 -6.72
C VAL A 127 -3.92 -7.40 -6.66
N VAL A 128 -4.17 -6.66 -5.57
CA VAL A 128 -5.37 -5.82 -5.42
C VAL A 128 -5.46 -4.79 -6.55
N MET A 129 -4.36 -4.08 -6.83
CA MET A 129 -4.28 -3.08 -7.91
C MET A 129 -4.45 -3.69 -9.30
N SER A 130 -4.08 -4.97 -9.48
CA SER A 130 -4.22 -5.67 -10.76
C SER A 130 -5.67 -5.97 -11.09
N VAL A 131 -6.41 -6.51 -10.12
CA VAL A 131 -7.85 -6.77 -10.26
C VAL A 131 -8.60 -5.46 -10.47
N PHE A 132 -8.35 -4.48 -9.58
CA PHE A 132 -8.97 -3.16 -9.63
C PHE A 132 -8.69 -2.42 -10.95
N GLY A 133 -7.41 -2.30 -11.33
CA GLY A 133 -6.97 -1.55 -12.52
C GLY A 133 -7.52 -2.13 -13.82
N CYS A 134 -8.02 -3.36 -13.78
CA CYS A 134 -8.63 -4.07 -14.89
C CYS A 134 -10.17 -4.13 -14.88
N GLY A 135 -10.81 -3.38 -13.99
CA GLY A 135 -12.28 -3.30 -13.89
C GLY A 135 -12.92 -4.39 -13.02
N GLY A 136 -12.11 -5.12 -12.26
CA GLY A 136 -12.58 -6.16 -11.34
C GLY A 136 -13.12 -5.59 -10.02
N PRO A 137 -13.58 -6.46 -9.11
CA PRO A 137 -14.07 -6.06 -7.80
C PRO A 137 -12.95 -5.51 -6.90
N ILE A 138 -13.34 -4.75 -5.86
CA ILE A 138 -12.41 -4.37 -4.78
C ILE A 138 -12.08 -5.62 -3.98
N ILE A 139 -10.79 -5.91 -3.84
CA ILE A 139 -10.28 -6.98 -2.98
C ILE A 139 -9.96 -6.38 -1.61
N PRO A 140 -10.56 -6.87 -0.51
CA PRO A 140 -10.20 -6.44 0.84
C PRO A 140 -8.71 -6.67 1.10
N PHE A 141 -8.00 -5.60 1.48
CA PHE A 141 -6.56 -5.67 1.74
C PHE A 141 -6.29 -5.70 3.25
N ARG A 142 -5.50 -6.68 3.70
CA ARG A 142 -4.93 -6.74 5.05
C ARG A 142 -3.42 -6.54 4.96
N ALA A 143 -2.80 -5.93 5.97
CA ALA A 143 -1.35 -5.70 6.04
C ALA A 143 -0.69 -6.55 7.14
N GLY A 144 0.64 -6.46 7.23
CA GLY A 144 1.44 -7.07 8.30
C GLY A 144 2.15 -8.36 7.89
N ARG A 145 2.33 -8.58 6.58
CA ARG A 145 3.14 -9.69 6.08
C ARG A 145 4.60 -9.51 6.49
N LEU A 146 5.29 -10.63 6.69
CA LEU A 146 6.71 -10.64 7.00
C LEU A 146 7.49 -11.14 5.78
N ASP A 147 8.48 -10.37 5.36
CA ASP A 147 9.36 -10.74 4.26
C ASP A 147 10.26 -11.93 4.67
N ALA A 148 10.30 -12.94 3.82
CA ALA A 148 11.22 -14.06 3.91
C ALA A 148 12.66 -13.62 3.63
N HIS A 149 13.62 -14.37 4.16
CA HIS A 149 15.06 -14.13 3.97
C HIS A 149 15.73 -15.22 3.13
N GLU A 150 14.95 -16.19 2.67
CA GLU A 150 15.40 -17.30 1.84
C GLU A 150 14.28 -17.74 0.90
N ALA A 151 14.64 -18.58 -0.06
CA ALA A 151 13.67 -19.15 -1.00
C ALA A 151 12.76 -20.18 -0.33
N GLY A 152 11.47 -20.18 -0.70
CA GLY A 152 10.53 -21.22 -0.33
C GLY A 152 10.78 -22.52 -1.11
N PRO A 153 9.99 -23.58 -0.89
CA PRO A 153 10.11 -24.85 -1.62
C PRO A 153 9.75 -24.73 -3.12
N GLU A 154 10.42 -25.53 -3.98
CA GLU A 154 10.17 -25.59 -5.43
C GLU A 154 8.94 -26.45 -5.77
N ILE A 155 7.74 -25.98 -5.38
CA ILE A 155 6.49 -26.77 -5.42
C ILE A 155 5.29 -26.02 -6.05
N VAL A 156 5.56 -24.94 -6.78
CA VAL A 156 4.53 -24.16 -7.50
C VAL A 156 4.01 -25.00 -8.68
N PRO A 157 2.68 -25.07 -8.91
CA PRO A 157 2.10 -25.84 -10.01
C PRO A 157 2.63 -25.44 -11.39
N GLN A 158 2.83 -26.42 -12.26
CA GLN A 158 3.27 -26.23 -13.65
C GLN A 158 2.23 -26.77 -14.65
N PRO A 159 2.13 -26.16 -15.85
CA PRO A 159 1.03 -26.43 -16.78
C PRO A 159 1.04 -27.86 -17.37
N ASP A 160 2.14 -28.60 -17.27
CA ASP A 160 2.29 -29.98 -17.76
C ASP A 160 1.88 -31.03 -16.72
N GLN A 161 1.69 -30.64 -15.46
CA GLN A 161 1.35 -31.57 -14.37
C GLN A 161 -0.06 -32.16 -14.53
N ASP A 162 -0.29 -33.37 -14.00
CA ASP A 162 -1.61 -34.01 -14.03
C ASP A 162 -2.60 -33.37 -13.04
N LEU A 163 -3.88 -33.70 -13.17
CA LEU A 163 -4.94 -33.11 -12.37
C LEU A 163 -4.80 -33.44 -10.87
N ASP A 164 -4.29 -34.63 -10.53
CA ASP A 164 -4.12 -35.02 -9.12
C ASP A 164 -2.99 -34.25 -8.45
N SER A 165 -1.91 -33.94 -9.18
CA SER A 165 -0.85 -33.04 -8.72
C SER A 165 -1.37 -31.62 -8.48
N HIS A 166 -2.22 -31.10 -9.39
CA HIS A 166 -2.87 -29.80 -9.21
C HIS A 166 -3.77 -29.80 -7.97
N ARG A 167 -4.63 -30.82 -7.80
CA ARG A 167 -5.46 -30.99 -6.60
C ARG A 167 -4.61 -31.00 -5.33
N ALA A 168 -3.54 -31.79 -5.31
CA ALA A 168 -2.65 -31.89 -4.15
C ALA A 168 -2.00 -30.54 -3.82
N ALA A 169 -1.56 -29.78 -4.82
CA ALA A 169 -0.99 -28.46 -4.62
C ALA A 169 -2.00 -27.46 -4.05
N PHE A 170 -3.22 -27.40 -4.60
CA PHE A 170 -4.26 -26.49 -4.07
C PHE A 170 -4.72 -26.89 -2.67
N VAL A 171 -4.87 -28.18 -2.38
CA VAL A 171 -5.19 -28.67 -1.03
C VAL A 171 -4.10 -28.28 -0.03
N ARG A 172 -2.83 -28.35 -0.42
CA ARG A 172 -1.68 -27.91 0.39
C ARG A 172 -1.73 -26.41 0.70
N MET A 173 -2.09 -25.59 -0.28
CA MET A 173 -2.26 -24.14 -0.14
C MET A 173 -3.54 -23.76 0.64
N GLY A 174 -4.43 -24.71 0.92
CA GLY A 174 -5.67 -24.47 1.68
C GLY A 174 -6.94 -24.26 0.83
N PHE A 175 -6.91 -24.66 -0.44
CA PHE A 175 -8.03 -24.53 -1.38
C PHE A 175 -8.59 -25.90 -1.77
N ASN A 176 -9.91 -26.03 -1.82
CA ASN A 176 -10.58 -27.24 -2.30
C ASN A 176 -10.69 -27.29 -3.84
N GLU A 177 -11.22 -28.37 -4.40
CA GLU A 177 -11.32 -28.56 -5.87
C GLU A 177 -12.13 -27.44 -6.56
N SER A 178 -13.28 -27.05 -6.02
CA SER A 178 -14.08 -25.97 -6.63
C SER A 178 -13.37 -24.61 -6.53
N GLU A 179 -12.61 -24.39 -5.46
CA GLU A 179 -11.81 -23.17 -5.27
C GLU A 179 -10.57 -23.18 -6.18
N MET A 180 -9.97 -24.33 -6.47
CA MET A 180 -8.93 -24.49 -7.49
C MET A 180 -9.46 -24.05 -8.85
N ILE A 181 -10.61 -24.58 -9.27
CA ILE A 181 -11.24 -24.22 -10.55
C ILE A 181 -11.50 -22.71 -10.62
N ALA A 182 -12.15 -22.18 -9.59
CA ALA A 182 -12.54 -20.78 -9.56
C ALA A 182 -11.34 -19.84 -9.48
N LEU A 183 -10.35 -20.10 -8.62
CA LEU A 183 -9.16 -19.26 -8.49
C LEU A 183 -8.32 -19.26 -9.77
N THR A 184 -8.20 -20.41 -10.45
CA THR A 184 -7.57 -20.48 -11.78
C THR A 184 -8.32 -19.60 -12.78
N ALA A 185 -9.64 -19.71 -12.88
CA ALA A 185 -10.43 -18.87 -13.79
C ALA A 185 -10.29 -17.36 -13.46
N CYS A 186 -10.40 -16.99 -12.18
CA CYS A 186 -10.25 -15.61 -11.70
C CYS A 186 -8.88 -15.01 -11.99
N GLY A 187 -7.81 -15.81 -11.92
CA GLY A 187 -6.46 -15.36 -12.30
C GLY A 187 -6.28 -15.26 -13.82
N HIS A 188 -6.79 -16.25 -14.54
CA HIS A 188 -6.56 -16.45 -15.97
C HIS A 188 -7.41 -15.52 -16.85
N THR A 189 -8.42 -14.83 -16.32
CA THR A 189 -9.07 -13.72 -17.06
C THR A 189 -8.09 -12.62 -17.49
N LEU A 190 -7.02 -12.38 -16.72
CA LEU A 190 -5.94 -11.46 -17.09
C LEU A 190 -4.75 -12.17 -17.75
N GLY A 191 -4.81 -13.49 -17.87
CA GLY A 191 -3.69 -14.35 -18.19
C GLY A 191 -3.29 -14.35 -19.67
N GLY A 192 -2.09 -14.87 -19.92
CA GLY A 192 -1.56 -15.10 -21.24
C GLY A 192 -0.28 -15.91 -21.20
N VAL A 193 0.08 -16.53 -22.32
CA VAL A 193 1.30 -17.32 -22.47
C VAL A 193 2.25 -16.62 -23.43
N ARG A 194 3.52 -16.49 -23.04
CA ARG A 194 4.59 -16.01 -23.93
C ARG A 194 5.23 -17.20 -24.64
N THR A 195 5.20 -17.18 -25.97
CA THR A 195 5.74 -18.26 -26.81
C THR A 195 7.22 -18.54 -26.58
N VAL A 196 7.99 -17.49 -26.26
CA VAL A 196 9.43 -17.61 -25.97
C VAL A 196 9.74 -18.31 -24.65
N ASP A 197 8.81 -18.25 -23.69
CA ASP A 197 8.97 -18.91 -22.39
C ASP A 197 8.37 -20.33 -22.43
N PHE A 198 7.34 -20.55 -23.26
CA PHE A 198 6.61 -21.81 -23.38
C PHE A 198 6.34 -22.19 -24.86
N PRO A 199 7.37 -22.69 -25.58
CA PRO A 199 7.23 -23.01 -27.00
C PRO A 199 6.33 -24.22 -27.27
N ASP A 200 6.12 -25.10 -26.29
CA ASP A 200 5.32 -26.31 -26.44
C ASP A 200 3.81 -26.08 -26.24
N ILE A 201 3.40 -24.89 -25.77
CA ILE A 201 2.00 -24.54 -25.51
C ILE A 201 1.34 -23.93 -26.76
N ILE A 202 2.13 -23.29 -27.61
CA ILE A 202 1.65 -22.54 -28.77
C ILE A 202 2.34 -23.08 -30.02
N ASP A 203 1.60 -23.26 -31.10
CA ASP A 203 2.18 -23.65 -32.39
C ASP A 203 3.00 -22.51 -32.99
N VAL A 204 4.31 -22.48 -32.70
CA VAL A 204 5.27 -21.47 -33.20
C VAL A 204 5.39 -21.44 -34.72
N ASN A 205 4.86 -22.45 -35.43
CA ASN A 205 4.89 -22.55 -36.88
C ASN A 205 3.66 -21.95 -37.55
N LYS A 206 2.61 -21.58 -36.81
CA LYS A 206 1.44 -20.89 -37.34
C LYS A 206 1.61 -19.37 -37.26
N PRO A 207 1.50 -18.63 -38.39
CA PRO A 207 1.46 -17.18 -38.37
C PRO A 207 0.13 -16.67 -37.76
N PRO A 208 0.14 -15.51 -37.06
CA PRO A 208 1.31 -14.70 -36.78
C PRO A 208 2.20 -15.36 -35.72
N ARG A 209 3.53 -15.18 -35.84
CA ARG A 209 4.51 -15.54 -34.78
C ARG A 209 4.30 -14.59 -33.60
N LEU A 210 3.21 -14.76 -32.88
CA LEU A 210 2.86 -13.94 -31.73
C LEU A 210 3.86 -14.24 -30.61
N VAL A 211 4.46 -13.20 -30.05
CA VAL A 211 5.41 -13.33 -28.92
C VAL A 211 4.65 -13.67 -27.62
N GLY A 212 3.31 -13.50 -27.60
CA GLY A 212 2.42 -14.01 -26.57
C GLY A 212 0.95 -14.04 -27.01
N ILE A 213 0.17 -14.92 -26.38
CA ILE A 213 -1.27 -15.12 -26.60
C ILE A 213 -2.00 -14.90 -25.28
N ALA A 214 -2.89 -13.91 -25.25
CA ALA A 214 -3.80 -13.68 -24.13
C ALA A 214 -4.91 -14.74 -24.09
N PHE A 215 -5.45 -15.02 -22.91
CA PHE A 215 -6.50 -16.02 -22.74
C PHE A 215 -7.89 -15.53 -23.17
N GLN A 216 -8.08 -14.20 -23.23
CA GLN A 216 -9.25 -13.52 -23.77
C GLN A 216 -8.86 -12.18 -24.41
N VAL A 217 -9.72 -11.64 -25.29
CA VAL A 217 -9.54 -10.32 -25.91
C VAL A 217 -10.90 -9.58 -25.96
N PRO A 218 -11.03 -8.36 -25.40
CA PRO A 218 -10.00 -7.58 -24.72
C PRO A 218 -9.57 -8.22 -23.37
N ILE A 219 -8.38 -7.85 -22.89
CA ILE A 219 -7.94 -8.23 -21.54
C ILE A 219 -8.62 -7.28 -20.56
N THR A 220 -9.57 -7.80 -19.81
CA THR A 220 -10.39 -7.14 -18.79
C THR A 220 -10.68 -8.14 -17.68
N PHE A 221 -10.92 -7.67 -16.45
CA PHE A 221 -11.32 -8.57 -15.38
C PHE A 221 -12.83 -8.83 -15.46
N ASP A 222 -13.21 -9.87 -16.19
CA ASP A 222 -14.60 -10.29 -16.37
C ASP A 222 -14.70 -11.82 -16.49
N ASN A 223 -15.89 -12.34 -16.75
CA ASN A 223 -16.11 -13.78 -16.82
C ASN A 223 -15.95 -14.35 -18.24
N SER A 224 -15.32 -13.64 -19.19
CA SER A 224 -15.19 -14.10 -20.58
C SER A 224 -14.41 -15.41 -20.67
N VAL A 225 -13.31 -15.57 -19.91
CA VAL A 225 -12.56 -16.84 -19.82
C VAL A 225 -13.44 -18.05 -19.46
N VAL A 226 -14.54 -17.81 -18.72
CA VAL A 226 -15.51 -18.84 -18.34
C VAL A 226 -16.53 -19.08 -19.45
N THR A 227 -17.15 -18.02 -19.96
CA THR A 227 -18.21 -18.16 -20.97
C THR A 227 -17.67 -18.70 -22.29
N GLU A 228 -16.50 -18.23 -22.71
CA GLU A 228 -15.83 -18.69 -23.93
C GLU A 228 -15.34 -20.15 -23.80
N TYR A 229 -14.99 -20.59 -22.59
CA TYR A 229 -14.68 -21.99 -22.33
C TYR A 229 -15.93 -22.87 -22.49
N LEU A 230 -17.06 -22.45 -21.89
CA LEU A 230 -18.30 -23.23 -21.89
C LEU A 230 -18.96 -23.33 -23.27
N ASP A 231 -18.81 -22.32 -24.13
CA ASP A 231 -19.36 -22.30 -25.48
C ASP A 231 -18.39 -22.78 -26.58
N ASN A 232 -17.19 -23.22 -26.17
CA ASN A 232 -16.08 -23.67 -27.03
C ASN A 232 -15.52 -22.60 -27.98
N SER A 233 -15.70 -21.30 -27.70
CA SER A 233 -15.12 -20.21 -28.49
C SER A 233 -13.75 -19.72 -27.98
N THR A 234 -13.30 -20.20 -26.82
CA THR A 234 -12.07 -19.74 -26.16
C THR A 234 -10.82 -19.83 -27.03
N ILE A 235 -9.99 -18.80 -26.92
CA ILE A 235 -8.66 -18.73 -27.53
C ILE A 235 -7.54 -19.12 -26.56
N ASN A 236 -7.89 -19.51 -25.33
CA ASN A 236 -6.92 -19.84 -24.30
C ASN A 236 -6.08 -21.07 -24.71
N PRO A 237 -4.77 -20.93 -24.93
CA PRO A 237 -3.93 -22.03 -25.39
C PRO A 237 -3.70 -23.11 -24.31
N LEU A 238 -3.99 -22.83 -23.03
CA LEU A 238 -4.06 -23.85 -21.97
C LEU A 238 -5.37 -24.66 -22.01
N VAL A 239 -6.29 -24.32 -22.91
CA VAL A 239 -7.51 -25.10 -23.19
C VAL A 239 -7.42 -25.79 -24.55
N VAL A 240 -7.15 -25.01 -25.62
CA VAL A 240 -7.23 -25.46 -27.02
C VAL A 240 -5.88 -25.63 -27.71
N GLY A 241 -4.79 -25.59 -26.93
CA GLY A 241 -3.43 -25.74 -27.45
C GLY A 241 -3.18 -27.10 -28.13
N PRO A 242 -2.20 -27.18 -29.05
CA PRO A 242 -1.89 -28.41 -29.80
C PRO A 242 -1.34 -29.53 -28.91
N ASN A 243 -0.71 -29.19 -27.78
CA ASN A 243 -0.15 -30.14 -26.83
C ASN A 243 -1.07 -30.28 -25.62
N MET A 244 -1.88 -31.35 -25.59
CA MET A 244 -2.85 -31.57 -24.52
C MET A 244 -2.21 -31.87 -23.15
N THR A 245 -0.94 -32.26 -23.10
CA THR A 245 -0.21 -32.35 -21.83
C THR A 245 -0.09 -30.97 -21.16
N MET A 246 0.05 -29.91 -21.95
CA MET A 246 0.13 -28.53 -21.45
C MET A 246 -1.23 -27.88 -21.19
N ALA A 247 -2.34 -28.53 -21.54
CA ALA A 247 -3.70 -28.00 -21.41
C ALA A 247 -4.23 -28.06 -19.96
N SER A 248 -3.52 -27.42 -19.03
CA SER A 248 -3.85 -27.40 -17.59
C SER A 248 -5.22 -26.79 -17.31
N ASP A 249 -5.55 -25.65 -17.92
CA ASP A 249 -6.86 -25.02 -17.77
C ASP A 249 -8.00 -25.95 -18.21
N PHE A 250 -7.85 -26.66 -19.34
CA PHE A 250 -8.86 -27.64 -19.75
C PHE A 250 -9.07 -28.72 -18.69
N ARG A 251 -7.98 -29.25 -18.11
CA ARG A 251 -8.05 -30.29 -17.07
C ARG A 251 -8.67 -29.77 -15.78
N ILE A 252 -8.28 -28.57 -15.36
CA ILE A 252 -8.78 -27.92 -14.14
C ILE A 252 -10.25 -27.54 -14.31
N PHE A 253 -10.62 -26.79 -15.34
CA PHE A 253 -11.99 -26.33 -15.56
C PHE A 253 -13.00 -27.48 -15.65
N ASN A 254 -12.58 -28.63 -16.19
CA ASN A 254 -13.41 -29.82 -16.32
C ASN A 254 -13.34 -30.77 -15.10
N ALA A 255 -12.56 -30.46 -14.05
CA ALA A 255 -12.29 -31.37 -12.94
C ALA A 255 -13.56 -31.82 -12.20
N ASP A 256 -14.55 -30.93 -12.09
CA ASP A 256 -15.85 -31.19 -11.48
C ASP A 256 -16.99 -31.36 -12.50
N LYS A 257 -16.64 -31.69 -13.76
CA LYS A 257 -17.58 -31.78 -14.90
C LYS A 257 -18.29 -30.46 -15.18
N ASN A 258 -17.54 -29.35 -15.12
CA ASN A 258 -17.98 -27.98 -15.39
C ASN A 258 -19.03 -27.42 -14.41
N VAL A 259 -19.25 -28.05 -13.26
CA VAL A 259 -20.24 -27.57 -12.28
C VAL A 259 -19.84 -26.18 -11.76
N THR A 260 -18.56 -25.97 -11.45
CA THR A 260 -18.06 -24.67 -11.00
C THR A 260 -18.05 -23.65 -12.14
N MET A 261 -17.57 -24.03 -13.33
CA MET A 261 -17.57 -23.14 -14.50
C MET A 261 -18.97 -22.66 -14.87
N GLN A 262 -19.98 -23.54 -14.84
CA GLN A 262 -21.38 -23.16 -15.09
C GLN A 262 -21.91 -22.13 -14.08
N LYS A 263 -21.50 -22.20 -12.80
CA LYS A 263 -21.87 -21.19 -11.80
C LYS A 263 -21.18 -19.85 -12.06
N LEU A 264 -19.90 -19.89 -12.46
CA LEU A 264 -19.11 -18.70 -12.77
C LEU A 264 -19.52 -18.00 -14.07
N ALA A 265 -20.40 -18.61 -14.87
CA ALA A 265 -20.96 -17.96 -16.06
C ALA A 265 -21.88 -16.76 -15.72
N ASP A 266 -22.36 -16.65 -14.48
CA ASP A 266 -23.05 -15.45 -14.01
C ASP A 266 -22.03 -14.37 -13.55
N PRO A 267 -22.02 -13.16 -14.15
CA PRO A 267 -21.01 -12.14 -13.84
C PRO A 267 -20.99 -11.68 -12.37
N LYS A 268 -22.16 -11.67 -11.70
CA LYS A 268 -22.23 -11.27 -10.28
C LYS A 268 -21.59 -12.33 -9.39
N THR A 269 -21.91 -13.59 -9.65
CA THR A 269 -21.33 -14.75 -8.98
C THR A 269 -19.83 -14.80 -9.20
N TYR A 270 -19.38 -14.61 -10.45
CA TYR A 270 -17.96 -14.53 -10.80
C TYR A 270 -17.24 -13.46 -9.98
N ASN A 271 -17.72 -12.22 -10.00
CA ASN A 271 -17.09 -11.12 -9.26
C ASN A 271 -17.06 -11.38 -7.75
N SER A 272 -18.14 -11.90 -7.17
CA SER A 272 -18.18 -12.21 -5.73
C SER A 272 -17.22 -13.34 -5.35
N VAL A 273 -17.16 -14.40 -6.15
CA VAL A 273 -16.27 -15.55 -5.88
C VAL A 273 -14.82 -15.16 -6.09
N CYS A 274 -14.51 -14.41 -7.15
CA CYS A 274 -13.15 -13.94 -7.39
C CYS A 274 -12.68 -12.95 -6.32
N ALA A 275 -13.56 -12.07 -5.83
CA ALA A 275 -13.22 -11.17 -4.74
C ALA A 275 -12.83 -11.94 -3.46
N ASP A 276 -13.62 -12.95 -3.08
CA ASP A 276 -13.35 -13.78 -1.91
C ASP A 276 -12.07 -14.62 -2.06
N LEU A 277 -11.93 -15.33 -3.19
CA LEU A 277 -10.81 -16.25 -3.38
C LEU A 277 -9.48 -15.53 -3.59
N ILE A 278 -9.46 -14.40 -4.29
CA ILE A 278 -8.23 -13.59 -4.44
C ILE A 278 -7.85 -12.96 -3.10
N ALA A 279 -8.82 -12.50 -2.30
CA ALA A 279 -8.54 -12.03 -0.94
C ALA A 279 -7.93 -13.14 -0.07
N ARG A 280 -8.53 -14.34 -0.08
CA ARG A 280 -7.97 -15.51 0.61
C ARG A 280 -6.59 -15.89 0.10
N MET A 281 -6.36 -15.81 -1.21
CA MET A 281 -5.07 -16.09 -1.84
C MET A 281 -3.98 -15.17 -1.28
N ILE A 282 -4.18 -13.85 -1.28
CA ILE A 282 -3.17 -12.92 -0.75
C ILE A 282 -3.03 -12.99 0.77
N ASP A 283 -4.01 -13.53 1.49
CA ASP A 283 -4.00 -13.70 2.94
C ASP A 283 -3.41 -15.05 3.39
N VAL A 284 -3.02 -15.94 2.47
CA VAL A 284 -2.22 -17.13 2.80
C VAL A 284 -0.81 -16.70 3.19
N VAL A 285 -0.50 -16.78 4.48
CA VAL A 285 0.78 -16.36 5.07
C VAL A 285 1.32 -17.43 6.03
N PRO A 286 2.61 -17.38 6.42
CA PRO A 286 3.13 -18.27 7.45
C PRO A 286 2.32 -18.18 8.75
N SER A 287 2.17 -19.30 9.47
CA SER A 287 1.25 -19.41 10.62
C SER A 287 1.62 -18.53 11.81
N ASN A 288 2.85 -18.02 11.87
CA ASN A 288 3.33 -17.07 12.89
C ASN A 288 3.02 -15.61 12.53
N VAL A 289 2.48 -15.34 11.35
CA VAL A 289 2.10 -14.00 10.88
C VAL A 289 0.63 -13.76 11.24
N LYS A 290 0.35 -12.59 11.82
CA LYS A 290 -1.00 -12.12 12.07
C LYS A 290 -1.25 -10.86 11.24
N LEU A 291 -2.15 -10.97 10.28
CA LEU A 291 -2.57 -9.84 9.47
C LEU A 291 -3.52 -8.92 10.24
N THR A 292 -3.58 -7.66 9.82
CA THR A 292 -4.56 -6.69 10.30
C THR A 292 -5.98 -7.07 9.89
N ASP A 293 -6.98 -6.37 10.42
CA ASP A 293 -8.29 -6.33 9.76
C ASP A 293 -8.17 -5.66 8.37
N PRO A 294 -9.15 -5.85 7.46
CA PRO A 294 -9.19 -5.13 6.21
C PRO A 294 -9.05 -3.63 6.42
N ILE A 295 -8.11 -3.04 5.70
CA ILE A 295 -7.81 -1.61 5.81
C ILE A 295 -8.86 -0.85 5.02
N LEU A 296 -9.46 0.13 5.67
CA LEU A 296 -10.46 1.03 5.11
C LEU A 296 -9.92 2.47 5.10
N PRO A 297 -10.51 3.37 4.30
CA PRO A 297 -10.22 4.80 4.38
C PRO A 297 -10.35 5.31 5.83
N ILE A 298 -9.29 5.93 6.35
CA ILE A 298 -9.27 6.47 7.73
C ILE A 298 -9.98 7.81 7.76
N ASP A 299 -11.00 7.94 8.62
CA ASP A 299 -11.82 9.15 8.77
C ASP A 299 -11.02 10.34 9.27
N TYR A 300 -10.38 10.21 10.44
CA TYR A 300 -9.57 11.28 11.04
C TYR A 300 -8.10 10.86 11.08
N LYS A 301 -7.33 11.29 10.09
CA LYS A 301 -5.89 10.98 10.01
C LYS A 301 -5.06 12.18 10.36
N VAL A 302 -4.14 12.00 11.31
CA VAL A 302 -3.22 13.05 11.76
C VAL A 302 -1.87 12.88 11.08
N GLN A 303 -1.36 13.96 10.50
CA GLN A 303 -0.10 13.98 9.74
C GLN A 303 0.71 15.23 10.08
N ASN A 304 1.97 15.27 9.61
CA ASN A 304 2.84 16.45 9.68
C ASN A 304 2.99 17.05 11.09
N THR A 305 3.06 16.20 12.11
CA THR A 305 3.16 16.58 13.53
C THR A 305 4.58 17.02 13.90
N PHE A 306 5.00 18.18 13.39
CA PHE A 306 6.35 18.70 13.58
C PHE A 306 6.40 19.71 14.72
N LEU A 307 7.41 19.57 15.59
CA LEU A 307 7.71 20.51 16.65
C LEU A 307 9.12 21.03 16.44
N PHE A 308 9.32 22.35 16.39
CA PHE A 308 10.68 22.91 16.25
C PHE A 308 10.82 24.28 16.92
N PRO A 309 12.03 24.62 17.40
CA PRO A 309 12.31 25.90 18.07
C PRO A 309 12.22 27.11 17.12
N GLN A 310 11.49 28.12 17.56
CA GLN A 310 11.29 29.38 16.85
C GLN A 310 11.04 30.56 17.79
N GLY A 311 12.00 31.47 17.87
CA GLY A 311 11.77 32.84 18.35
C GLY A 311 11.33 32.92 19.80
N GLY A 312 11.91 32.10 20.67
CA GLY A 312 11.51 32.01 22.08
C GLY A 312 10.28 31.13 22.36
N SER A 313 9.81 30.37 21.36
CA SER A 313 8.71 29.40 21.46
C SER A 313 9.04 28.10 20.70
N LEU A 314 8.18 27.09 20.82
CA LEU A 314 8.14 25.96 19.89
C LEU A 314 6.99 26.19 18.91
N ALA A 315 7.27 26.15 17.62
CA ALA A 315 6.24 26.04 16.61
C ALA A 315 5.80 24.58 16.53
N PHE A 316 4.49 24.33 16.63
CA PHE A 316 3.87 23.03 16.44
C PHE A 316 3.00 23.06 15.19
N LEU A 317 3.43 22.30 14.18
CA LEU A 317 2.64 22.03 12.99
C LEU A 317 1.91 20.71 13.16
N ALA A 318 0.68 20.67 12.67
CA ALA A 318 -0.08 19.44 12.53
C ALA A 318 -1.06 19.59 11.35
N THR A 319 -1.39 18.48 10.73
CA THR A 319 -2.45 18.40 9.72
C THR A 319 -3.47 17.36 10.17
N LEU A 320 -4.76 17.72 10.15
CA LEU A 320 -5.86 16.77 10.25
C LEU A 320 -6.46 16.57 8.87
N ARG A 321 -6.39 15.34 8.36
CA ARG A 321 -7.11 14.93 7.15
C ARG A 321 -8.46 14.33 7.56
N THR A 322 -9.53 14.76 6.91
CA THR A 322 -10.88 14.22 7.08
C THR A 322 -11.45 13.69 5.76
N LEU A 323 -12.32 12.68 5.84
CA LEU A 323 -13.10 12.21 4.70
C LEU A 323 -14.12 13.26 4.23
N GLN A 324 -14.21 13.48 2.92
CA GLN A 324 -15.29 14.25 2.32
C GLN A 324 -16.23 13.36 1.48
N PRO A 325 -17.52 13.26 1.85
CA PRO A 325 -18.50 12.46 1.11
C PRO A 325 -18.67 12.94 -0.34
N GLN A 326 -18.93 12.00 -1.26
CA GLN A 326 -19.08 12.24 -2.70
C GLN A 326 -20.20 13.23 -3.09
N ASN A 327 -21.17 13.46 -2.19
CA ASN A 327 -22.33 14.30 -2.44
C ASN A 327 -22.17 15.76 -1.96
N GLU A 328 -21.01 16.15 -1.45
CA GLU A 328 -20.77 17.53 -1.00
C GLU A 328 -20.27 18.44 -2.14
N ASP A 329 -20.86 19.64 -2.26
CA ASP A 329 -20.47 20.62 -3.28
C ASP A 329 -19.18 21.33 -2.87
N ILE A 330 -18.09 20.98 -3.54
CA ILE A 330 -16.74 21.54 -3.37
C ILE A 330 -16.75 23.06 -3.53
N ARG A 331 -17.53 23.60 -4.48
CA ARG A 331 -17.57 25.05 -4.73
C ARG A 331 -18.21 25.78 -3.55
N ALA A 332 -19.20 25.16 -2.91
CA ALA A 332 -19.77 25.67 -1.66
C ALA A 332 -18.77 25.55 -0.50
N ALA A 333 -18.05 24.43 -0.39
CA ALA A 333 -17.06 24.19 0.66
C ALA A 333 -15.81 25.11 0.56
N LEU A 334 -15.45 25.53 -0.65
CA LEU A 334 -14.41 26.54 -0.90
C LEU A 334 -14.89 27.97 -0.63
N ALA A 335 -16.19 28.25 -0.75
CA ALA A 335 -16.77 29.56 -0.49
C ALA A 335 -17.00 29.82 1.00
N ALA A 336 -17.30 28.77 1.78
CA ALA A 336 -17.36 28.80 3.24
C ALA A 336 -16.97 27.42 3.78
N PRO A 337 -16.07 27.32 4.80
CA PRO A 337 -15.70 26.05 5.38
C PRO A 337 -16.95 25.31 5.88
N ILE A 338 -17.12 24.07 5.44
CA ILE A 338 -18.24 23.21 5.85
C ILE A 338 -18.15 22.82 7.33
N ARG A 339 -16.98 22.92 7.93
CA ARG A 339 -16.71 22.67 9.35
C ARG A 339 -15.64 23.64 9.83
N ASN A 340 -15.69 24.01 11.11
CA ASN A 340 -14.53 24.60 11.77
C ASN A 340 -13.81 23.51 12.56
N VAL A 341 -12.50 23.51 12.49
CA VAL A 341 -11.65 22.58 13.24
C VAL A 341 -10.66 23.40 14.05
N THR A 342 -10.68 23.20 15.37
CA THR A 342 -9.78 23.84 16.32
C THR A 342 -8.84 22.79 16.89
N LEU A 343 -7.53 22.99 16.74
CA LEU A 343 -6.50 22.22 17.43
C LEU A 343 -6.41 22.67 18.89
N ARG A 344 -6.41 21.71 19.81
CA ARG A 344 -6.21 21.90 21.24
C ARG A 344 -5.04 21.07 21.72
N TRP A 345 -4.34 21.53 22.75
CA TRP A 345 -3.23 20.77 23.33
C TRP A 345 -3.08 20.99 24.83
N ALA A 346 -2.38 20.05 25.47
CA ALA A 346 -1.98 20.14 26.86
C ALA A 346 -0.45 20.25 26.98
N SER A 347 -0.01 20.97 28.02
CA SER A 347 1.40 21.07 28.34
C SER A 347 1.94 19.75 28.94
N ARG A 348 3.26 19.56 28.95
CA ARG A 348 3.87 18.40 29.64
C ARG A 348 3.83 18.48 31.16
N THR A 349 3.67 19.68 31.71
CA THR A 349 3.66 19.91 33.17
C THR A 349 2.25 19.89 33.77
N GLY A 350 1.21 19.72 32.96
CA GLY A 350 -0.19 19.68 33.42
C GLY A 350 -0.77 21.05 33.80
N ASN A 351 0.04 22.11 33.79
CA ASN A 351 -0.46 23.47 33.92
C ASN A 351 -1.28 23.81 32.67
N PHE A 352 -2.58 24.03 32.90
CA PHE A 352 -3.53 24.45 31.88
C PHE A 352 -3.11 25.83 31.34
N CYS A 353 -3.46 26.04 30.09
CA CYS A 353 -2.94 27.07 29.19
C CYS A 353 -3.10 28.51 29.72
N PRO A 354 -2.42 29.50 29.10
CA PRO A 354 -2.67 30.92 29.37
C PRO A 354 -4.19 31.25 29.25
N PRO A 355 -4.67 32.37 29.81
CA PRO A 355 -6.08 32.76 29.77
C PRO A 355 -6.70 32.84 28.37
N GLU A 356 -5.87 33.02 27.33
CA GLU A 356 -6.27 33.03 25.91
C GLU A 356 -6.44 31.61 25.30
N GLY A 357 -6.02 30.55 26.03
CA GLY A 357 -6.22 29.13 25.71
C GLY A 357 -5.09 28.46 24.92
N CYS A 358 -4.93 27.13 25.03
CA CYS A 358 -4.13 26.32 24.09
C CYS A 358 -5.04 25.92 22.93
N ALA A 359 -5.26 26.87 22.03
CA ALA A 359 -6.11 26.70 20.88
C ALA A 359 -5.43 27.27 19.65
N ALA A 360 -5.58 26.60 18.52
CA ALA A 360 -5.20 27.12 17.23
C ALA A 360 -6.29 26.74 16.22
N GLU A 361 -6.85 27.75 15.55
CA GLU A 361 -7.72 27.52 14.39
C GLU A 361 -6.88 27.04 13.20
N SER A 362 -7.51 26.28 12.31
CA SER A 362 -6.88 25.92 11.04
C SER A 362 -6.57 27.19 10.24
N PHE A 363 -5.32 27.37 9.82
CA PHE A 363 -4.92 28.56 9.05
C PHE A 363 -5.08 28.35 7.54
N LEU A 364 -5.12 27.09 7.10
CA LEU A 364 -5.30 26.69 5.71
C LEU A 364 -6.17 25.44 5.66
N LEU A 365 -7.04 25.38 4.66
CA LEU A 365 -7.89 24.24 4.32
C LEU A 365 -7.65 23.90 2.85
N ASP A 366 -7.05 22.73 2.62
CA ASP A 366 -6.79 22.21 1.28
C ASP A 366 -7.68 21.02 0.97
N TYR A 367 -7.89 20.77 -0.32
CA TYR A 367 -8.61 19.61 -0.81
C TYR A 367 -7.75 18.84 -1.80
N ASP A 368 -7.83 17.51 -1.71
CA ASP A 368 -7.27 16.61 -2.70
C ASP A 368 -8.36 15.64 -3.15
N THR A 369 -8.29 15.14 -4.36
CA THR A 369 -9.19 14.06 -4.77
C THR A 369 -8.85 12.77 -3.98
N GLY A 370 -9.70 11.74 -3.98
CA GLY A 370 -9.34 10.39 -3.53
C GLY A 370 -8.83 9.54 -4.70
N SER A 371 -7.87 8.65 -4.48
CA SER A 371 -7.46 7.71 -5.54
C SER A 371 -8.67 6.96 -6.12
N ALA A 372 -8.52 6.35 -7.28
CA ALA A 372 -9.64 5.63 -7.89
C ALA A 372 -10.18 4.46 -7.00
N MET A 373 -9.33 3.89 -6.13
CA MET A 373 -9.76 2.95 -5.08
C MET A 373 -10.57 3.62 -3.97
N ALA A 374 -10.20 4.83 -3.57
CA ALA A 374 -10.96 5.63 -2.59
C ALA A 374 -12.34 5.98 -3.14
N GLU A 375 -12.42 6.40 -4.41
CA GLU A 375 -13.69 6.74 -5.06
C GLU A 375 -14.66 5.55 -5.08
N LEU A 376 -14.18 4.35 -5.44
CA LEU A 376 -14.99 3.13 -5.37
C LEU A 376 -15.37 2.72 -3.94
N SER A 377 -14.58 3.14 -2.96
CA SER A 377 -14.87 2.95 -1.53
C SER A 377 -15.81 4.04 -0.98
N GLY A 378 -16.37 4.90 -1.83
CA GLY A 378 -17.30 5.97 -1.45
C GLY A 378 -16.61 7.26 -0.97
N VAL A 379 -15.30 7.36 -1.13
CA VAL A 379 -14.47 8.50 -0.72
C VAL A 379 -14.04 9.27 -1.95
N ALA A 380 -14.77 10.34 -2.26
CA ALA A 380 -14.44 11.15 -3.42
C ALA A 380 -13.24 12.07 -3.18
N GLN A 381 -13.10 12.60 -1.95
CA GLN A 381 -12.17 13.68 -1.65
C GLN A 381 -11.61 13.68 -0.22
N TRP A 382 -10.39 14.20 -0.20
CA TRP A 382 -9.52 14.77 0.82
C TRP A 382 -9.91 16.14 1.35
N ALA A 383 -10.13 16.33 2.65
CA ALA A 383 -10.01 17.68 3.26
C ALA A 383 -8.85 17.70 4.26
N TYR A 384 -7.96 18.69 4.16
CA TYR A 384 -6.76 18.83 4.97
C TYR A 384 -6.79 20.15 5.73
N TYR A 385 -6.87 20.08 7.06
CA TYR A 385 -6.83 21.22 7.96
C TYR A 385 -5.41 21.38 8.50
N HIS A 386 -4.77 22.51 8.23
CA HIS A 386 -3.39 22.77 8.63
C HIS A 386 -3.34 23.72 9.82
N PHE A 387 -2.53 23.37 10.81
CA PHE A 387 -2.39 24.10 12.06
C PHE A 387 -0.95 24.56 12.27
N ASN A 388 -0.83 25.73 12.89
CA ASN A 388 0.45 26.27 13.33
C ASN A 388 0.24 26.90 14.72
N ALA A 389 0.56 26.13 15.76
CA ALA A 389 0.41 26.54 17.14
C ALA A 389 1.74 27.04 17.72
N THR A 390 1.66 28.05 18.58
CA THR A 390 2.81 28.56 19.35
C THR A 390 2.79 27.93 20.74
N VAL A 391 3.74 27.05 21.02
CA VAL A 391 3.86 26.27 22.25
C VAL A 391 4.98 26.84 23.13
N ASP A 392 4.78 26.89 24.43
CA ASP A 392 5.78 27.38 25.38
C ASP A 392 7.02 26.47 25.41
N LEU A 393 8.23 27.06 25.37
CA LEU A 393 9.50 26.32 25.35
C LEU A 393 9.76 25.49 26.62
N LYS A 394 9.22 25.93 27.77
CA LYS A 394 9.51 25.30 29.07
C LYS A 394 8.54 24.16 29.35
N THR A 395 7.25 24.41 29.17
CA THR A 395 6.20 23.43 29.47
C THR A 395 5.94 22.48 28.29
N SER A 396 6.28 22.89 27.07
CA SER A 396 6.19 22.08 25.85
C SER A 396 4.78 21.50 25.65
N ILE A 397 4.63 20.50 24.78
CA ILE A 397 3.38 19.82 24.47
C ILE A 397 3.48 18.33 24.83
N SER A 398 2.48 17.79 25.51
CA SER A 398 2.38 16.34 25.80
C SER A 398 1.46 15.62 24.82
N HIS A 399 0.30 16.19 24.55
CA HIS A 399 -0.70 15.63 23.65
C HIS A 399 -1.61 16.72 23.10
N PHE A 400 -2.36 16.38 22.06
CA PHE A 400 -3.31 17.24 21.39
C PHE A 400 -4.56 16.46 20.93
N TRP A 401 -5.60 17.21 20.59
CA TRP A 401 -6.87 16.74 20.05
C TRP A 401 -7.50 17.84 19.19
N PHE A 402 -8.57 17.50 18.49
CA PHE A 402 -9.32 18.46 17.66
C PHE A 402 -10.75 18.60 18.16
N GLU A 403 -11.26 19.82 18.16
CA GLU A 403 -12.67 20.13 18.34
C GLU A 403 -13.24 20.46 16.95
N ILE A 404 -14.27 19.74 16.53
CA ILE A 404 -14.91 19.92 15.23
C ILE A 404 -16.31 20.47 15.42
N ASP A 405 -16.58 21.66 14.88
CA ASP A 405 -17.91 22.25 14.73
C ASP A 405 -18.42 22.00 13.30
N PRO A 406 -19.43 21.13 13.12
CA PRO A 406 -19.92 20.76 11.78
C PRO A 406 -20.69 21.86 11.05
N LYS A 407 -20.92 23.03 11.65
CA LYS A 407 -21.64 24.18 11.06
C LYS A 407 -23.04 23.87 10.49
N ASN A 408 -23.62 22.72 10.81
CA ASN A 408 -24.93 22.28 10.33
C ASN A 408 -26.01 22.29 11.44
N GLY A 409 -25.69 22.88 12.61
CA GLY A 409 -26.58 22.94 13.77
C GLY A 409 -26.43 21.78 14.76
N THR A 410 -25.63 20.74 14.46
CA THR A 410 -25.26 19.72 15.46
C THR A 410 -24.21 20.27 16.44
N ALA A 411 -24.19 19.72 17.66
CA ALA A 411 -23.18 20.09 18.64
C ALA A 411 -21.75 19.76 18.15
N PRO A 412 -20.74 20.59 18.50
CA PRO A 412 -19.35 20.24 18.27
C PRO A 412 -18.98 18.92 18.94
N TYR A 413 -18.05 18.18 18.34
CA TYR A 413 -17.52 16.93 18.88
C TYR A 413 -15.99 16.94 18.91
N VAL A 414 -15.42 16.00 19.67
CA VAL A 414 -13.97 15.88 19.89
C VAL A 414 -13.43 14.70 19.08
N VAL A 415 -12.27 14.93 18.46
CA VAL A 415 -11.43 13.89 17.84
C VAL A 415 -10.13 13.83 18.64
N ASP A 416 -10.02 12.81 19.49
CA ASP A 416 -8.96 12.64 20.48
C ASP A 416 -8.39 11.21 20.44
N ASN A 417 -8.24 10.64 19.25
CA ASN A 417 -7.66 9.30 19.07
C ASN A 417 -8.43 8.23 19.88
N HIS A 418 -9.76 8.32 19.91
CA HIS A 418 -10.64 7.43 20.68
C HIS A 418 -10.39 7.48 22.20
N GLY A 419 -10.25 8.70 22.74
CA GLY A 419 -10.10 8.97 24.16
C GLY A 419 -8.67 8.89 24.71
N THR A 420 -7.68 8.55 23.88
CA THR A 420 -6.27 8.45 24.31
C THR A 420 -5.43 9.69 23.99
N ASN A 421 -5.99 10.64 23.25
CA ASN A 421 -5.32 11.79 22.62
C ASN A 421 -4.20 11.42 21.63
N PHE A 422 -3.76 12.40 20.85
CA PHE A 422 -2.58 12.29 20.00
C PHE A 422 -1.34 12.73 20.79
N THR A 423 -0.47 11.79 21.14
CA THR A 423 0.67 12.03 22.03
C THR A 423 1.92 12.51 21.26
N ILE A 424 2.58 13.54 21.77
CA ILE A 424 3.96 13.88 21.38
C ILE A 424 4.89 13.27 22.43
N GLU A 425 5.60 12.21 22.08
CA GLU A 425 6.37 11.42 23.07
C GLU A 425 7.47 12.25 23.75
N GLN A 426 8.19 13.06 22.99
CA GLN A 426 9.37 13.79 23.46
C GLN A 426 9.55 15.14 22.75
N ASP A 427 10.33 16.03 23.37
CA ASP A 427 10.70 17.35 22.83
C ASP A 427 12.22 17.60 22.84
N THR A 428 13.00 16.52 22.94
CA THR A 428 14.46 16.51 23.08
C THR A 428 15.19 16.36 21.75
N LEU A 429 14.71 15.51 20.85
CA LEU A 429 15.23 15.34 19.48
C LEU A 429 14.12 15.70 18.51
N LEU A 430 14.30 16.76 17.74
CA LEU A 430 13.26 17.28 16.85
C LEU A 430 13.79 17.37 15.42
N TYR A 431 13.09 16.76 14.47
CA TYR A 431 13.29 17.00 13.05
C TYR A 431 12.81 18.42 12.72
N ASP A 432 13.72 19.24 12.21
CA ASP A 432 13.45 20.64 11.87
C ASP A 432 13.20 20.76 10.37
N ALA A 433 11.94 20.57 9.99
CA ALA A 433 11.52 20.62 8.59
C ALA A 433 11.78 21.99 7.93
N ARG A 434 11.77 23.09 8.71
CA ARG A 434 11.97 24.44 8.17
C ARG A 434 13.43 24.77 7.89
N ARG A 435 14.36 24.19 8.66
CA ARG A 435 15.80 24.37 8.46
C ARG A 435 16.41 23.31 7.55
N SER A 436 15.69 22.21 7.32
CA SER A 436 16.08 21.18 6.36
C SER A 436 15.90 21.68 4.92
N GLU A 437 16.80 21.27 4.04
CA GLU A 437 16.83 21.72 2.64
C GLU A 437 16.76 20.52 1.71
N TYR A 438 15.74 20.49 0.84
CA TYR A 438 15.62 19.53 -0.24
C TYR A 438 16.06 20.14 -1.57
N THR A 439 17.04 19.52 -2.20
CA THR A 439 17.40 19.79 -3.60
C THR A 439 17.34 18.50 -4.40
N PRO A 440 17.11 18.55 -5.72
CA PRO A 440 17.03 17.33 -6.54
C PRO A 440 18.26 16.42 -6.49
N GLN A 441 19.42 16.92 -6.04
CA GLN A 441 20.67 16.17 -5.97
C GLN A 441 21.08 15.81 -4.54
N LYS A 442 20.46 16.43 -3.54
CA LYS A 442 20.91 16.35 -2.14
C LYS A 442 19.80 16.78 -1.19
N TYR A 443 19.53 15.95 -0.19
CA TYR A 443 18.67 16.32 0.92
C TYR A 443 19.52 16.51 2.19
N THR A 444 19.48 17.71 2.74
CA THR A 444 20.16 18.06 3.99
C THR A 444 19.10 18.12 5.09
N MET A 445 19.18 17.17 6.01
CA MET A 445 18.30 17.11 7.18
C MET A 445 18.92 17.89 8.33
N VAL A 446 18.08 18.61 9.07
CA VAL A 446 18.44 19.31 10.31
C VAL A 446 17.66 18.71 11.48
N ALA A 447 18.38 18.40 12.55
CA ALA A 447 17.85 17.95 13.82
C ALA A 447 18.15 19.00 14.90
N ALA A 448 17.13 19.43 15.63
CA ALA A 448 17.26 20.27 16.81
C ALA A 448 17.29 19.38 18.07
N VAL A 449 18.35 19.50 18.86
CA VAL A 449 18.54 18.74 20.10
C VAL A 449 18.51 19.67 21.31
N LYS A 450 17.63 19.40 22.27
CA LYS A 450 17.47 20.22 23.47
C LYS A 450 18.76 20.22 24.29
N ASN A 451 19.24 21.41 24.64
CA ASN A 451 20.55 21.66 25.24
C ASN A 451 20.69 21.00 26.63
N GLN A 452 21.21 19.76 26.65
CA GLN A 452 21.52 19.01 27.88
C GLN A 452 22.94 18.40 27.88
N GLY A 453 23.82 18.80 26.96
CA GLY A 453 25.21 18.32 26.84
C GLY A 453 25.62 18.02 25.40
N LEU A 454 26.81 17.45 25.20
CA LEU A 454 27.21 16.89 23.91
C LEU A 454 26.27 15.75 23.54
N ALA A 455 25.69 15.81 22.34
CA ALA A 455 24.82 14.77 21.81
C ALA A 455 25.49 14.08 20.63
N SER A 456 25.40 12.75 20.56
CA SER A 456 25.65 12.03 19.32
C SER A 456 24.34 11.95 18.56
N VAL A 457 24.30 12.49 17.35
CA VAL A 457 23.12 12.47 16.48
C VAL A 457 23.44 11.67 15.23
N SER A 458 22.53 10.81 14.82
CA SER A 458 22.62 10.03 13.59
C SER A 458 21.23 9.81 13.02
N THR A 459 21.13 9.58 11.72
CA THR A 459 19.91 9.04 11.12
C THR A 459 20.17 7.62 10.63
N PHE A 460 19.19 6.74 10.82
CA PHE A 460 19.10 5.46 10.16
C PHE A 460 18.19 5.63 8.95
N SER A 461 18.74 5.47 7.75
CA SER A 461 18.01 5.59 6.50
C SER A 461 17.76 4.21 5.91
N THR A 462 16.50 3.91 5.60
CA THR A 462 16.17 2.81 4.68
C THR A 462 16.47 3.30 3.28
N ILE A 463 17.35 2.62 2.55
CA ILE A 463 17.79 3.03 1.22
C ILE A 463 17.29 2.01 0.20
N GLN A 464 16.81 2.51 -0.93
CA GLN A 464 16.54 1.69 -2.09
C GLN A 464 17.77 0.82 -2.41
N GLY A 465 17.56 -0.50 -2.37
CA GLY A 465 18.61 -1.48 -2.60
C GLY A 465 19.40 -1.22 -3.89
N SER A 466 20.70 -1.53 -3.86
CA SER A 466 21.43 -1.76 -5.10
C SER A 466 20.93 -3.09 -5.68
N PRO A 467 20.56 -3.18 -6.97
CA PRO A 467 20.16 -4.45 -7.57
C PRO A 467 21.36 -5.40 -7.55
N LEU A 468 21.41 -6.29 -6.56
CA LEU A 468 22.13 -7.55 -6.71
C LEU A 468 21.25 -8.43 -7.59
N ASP A 469 21.74 -8.76 -8.79
CA ASP A 469 21.06 -9.66 -9.74
C ASP A 469 19.59 -9.30 -10.05
N HIS A 470 19.26 -8.00 -10.09
CA HIS A 470 17.91 -7.48 -10.33
C HIS A 470 16.87 -7.78 -9.24
N ILE A 471 17.30 -8.10 -8.02
CA ILE A 471 16.42 -8.30 -6.87
C ILE A 471 16.52 -7.09 -5.93
N PRO A 472 15.42 -6.37 -5.66
CA PRO A 472 15.38 -5.37 -4.60
C PRO A 472 15.56 -6.01 -3.23
N VAL A 473 16.65 -5.68 -2.56
CA VAL A 473 16.73 -5.85 -1.11
C VAL A 473 17.01 -4.47 -0.54
N ASN A 474 16.08 -3.95 0.29
CA ASN A 474 16.28 -2.66 0.94
C ASN A 474 17.61 -2.66 1.69
N GLY A 475 18.42 -1.65 1.44
CA GLY A 475 19.64 -1.40 2.21
C GLY A 475 19.34 -0.53 3.42
N SER A 476 20.31 -0.43 4.32
CA SER A 476 20.30 0.60 5.36
C SER A 476 21.62 1.35 5.38
N ALA A 477 21.56 2.63 5.74
CA ALA A 477 22.75 3.40 6.07
C ALA A 477 22.54 4.16 7.37
N THR A 478 23.59 4.23 8.18
CA THR A 478 23.66 5.15 9.30
C THR A 478 24.49 6.35 8.89
N ILE A 479 23.92 7.55 9.00
CA ILE A 479 24.61 8.80 8.71
C ILE A 479 24.73 9.57 10.02
N HIS A 480 25.97 9.81 10.45
CA HIS A 480 26.24 10.62 11.63
C HIS A 480 26.11 12.11 11.29
N PHE A 481 25.33 12.83 12.09
CA PHE A 481 25.15 14.26 11.92
C PHE A 481 26.22 15.00 12.69
N THR A 482 26.64 16.14 12.15
CA THR A 482 27.58 17.05 12.80
C THR A 482 26.85 18.31 13.24
N LEU A 483 27.47 19.13 14.08
CA LEU A 483 26.93 20.45 14.40
C LEU A 483 26.65 21.23 13.11
N ASP A 484 25.46 21.81 13.03
CA ASP A 484 25.03 22.55 11.85
C ASP A 484 25.74 23.91 11.80
N PRO A 485 26.62 24.16 10.82
CA PRO A 485 27.36 25.42 10.74
C PRO A 485 26.47 26.61 10.35
N LYS A 486 25.30 26.38 9.75
CA LYS A 486 24.37 27.44 9.33
C LYS A 486 23.53 27.99 10.48
N HIS A 487 23.29 27.18 11.50
CA HIS A 487 22.31 27.46 12.55
C HIS A 487 22.95 27.37 13.95
N PRO A 488 23.32 28.51 14.57
CA PRO A 488 23.87 28.49 15.92
C PRO A 488 22.82 28.04 16.95
N PRO A 489 23.24 27.51 18.12
CA PRO A 489 22.32 27.14 19.19
C PRO A 489 21.39 28.30 19.57
N LYS A 490 20.09 28.01 19.64
CA LYS A 490 19.04 29.01 19.89
C LYS A 490 17.84 28.37 20.57
N ASP A 491 17.10 29.16 21.36
CA ASP A 491 15.85 28.74 22.00
C ASP A 491 16.00 27.49 22.90
N GLY A 492 17.21 27.25 23.42
CA GLY A 492 17.51 26.06 24.22
C GLY A 492 17.78 24.78 23.42
N TYR A 493 18.00 24.89 22.11
CA TYR A 493 18.36 23.78 21.22
C TYR A 493 19.70 24.03 20.53
N THR A 494 20.41 22.93 20.23
CA THR A 494 21.60 22.87 19.38
C THR A 494 21.22 22.13 18.11
N PHE A 495 21.62 22.66 16.96
CA PHE A 495 21.27 22.11 15.66
C PHE A 495 22.39 21.23 15.13
N TYR A 496 22.00 20.09 14.56
CA TYR A 496 22.86 19.14 13.90
C TYR A 496 22.34 18.92 12.48
N SER A 497 23.23 18.78 11.51
CA SER A 497 22.85 18.52 10.13
C SER A 497 23.62 17.35 9.52
N GLY A 498 22.96 16.68 8.60
CA GLY A 498 23.50 15.55 7.85
C GLY A 498 22.93 15.51 6.45
N THR A 499 23.70 14.98 5.52
CA THR A 499 23.26 14.76 4.14
C THR A 499 22.80 13.34 3.98
N ILE A 500 21.58 13.15 3.49
CA ILE A 500 21.08 11.82 3.13
C ILE A 500 21.00 11.63 1.62
N SER A 501 20.97 10.36 1.20
CA SER A 501 20.88 9.98 -0.21
C SER A 501 19.47 10.26 -0.77
N GLU A 502 19.41 10.65 -2.04
CA GLU A 502 18.17 10.71 -2.83
C GLU A 502 17.47 9.35 -2.95
N LYS A 503 18.20 8.25 -2.71
CA LYS A 503 17.67 6.88 -2.71
C LYS A 503 17.08 6.49 -1.36
N SER A 504 17.08 7.38 -0.36
CA SER A 504 16.43 7.10 0.92
C SER A 504 14.93 6.97 0.71
N LEU A 505 14.33 5.93 1.28
CA LEU A 505 12.90 5.62 1.25
C LEU A 505 12.21 6.02 2.57
N SER A 506 12.96 6.03 3.69
CA SER A 506 12.51 6.51 5.01
C SER A 506 13.73 6.81 5.89
N ASN A 507 13.54 7.64 6.92
CA ASN A 507 14.62 8.02 7.83
C ASN A 507 14.14 8.01 9.27
N THR A 508 14.96 7.51 10.18
CA THR A 508 14.72 7.62 11.63
C THR A 508 15.91 8.33 12.27
N LEU A 509 15.66 9.52 12.81
CA LEU A 509 16.64 10.25 13.60
C LEU A 509 16.83 9.57 14.95
N HIS A 510 18.08 9.46 15.39
CA HIS A 510 18.47 8.99 16.69
C HIS A 510 19.41 10.00 17.35
N ALA A 511 19.22 10.24 18.64
CA ALA A 511 20.14 11.03 19.44
C ALA A 511 20.38 10.38 20.80
N THR A 512 21.62 10.43 21.27
CA THR A 512 21.94 10.11 22.67
C THR A 512 22.29 11.41 23.39
N VAL A 513 21.49 11.76 24.39
CA VAL A 513 21.62 12.99 25.19
C VAL A 513 21.69 12.61 26.65
N GLY A 514 22.80 12.92 27.32
CA GLY A 514 23.00 12.56 28.74
C GLY A 514 22.85 11.07 29.04
N GLY A 515 23.22 10.20 28.09
CA GLY A 515 23.09 8.74 28.19
C GLY A 515 21.69 8.17 27.88
N LYS A 516 20.69 9.02 27.62
CA LYS A 516 19.35 8.59 27.18
C LYS A 516 19.24 8.63 25.66
N LYS A 517 18.58 7.62 25.07
CA LYS A 517 18.34 7.52 23.64
C LYS A 517 16.96 8.09 23.29
N PHE A 518 16.91 8.85 22.21
CA PHE A 518 15.70 9.40 21.62
C PHE A 518 15.67 9.04 20.15
N SER A 519 14.46 8.79 19.65
CA SER A 519 14.23 8.52 18.24
C SER A 519 13.08 9.37 17.72
N GLN A 520 13.13 9.73 16.45
CA GLN A 520 12.01 10.32 15.75
C GLN A 520 12.02 9.83 14.30
N TRP A 521 10.91 9.20 13.90
CA TRP A 521 10.71 8.83 12.51
C TRP A 521 10.44 10.07 11.66
N VAL A 522 11.05 10.10 10.48
CA VAL A 522 10.93 11.17 9.49
C VAL A 522 10.63 10.52 8.14
N PRO A 523 9.38 10.64 7.65
CA PRO A 523 9.06 10.17 6.30
C PRO A 523 9.94 10.91 5.28
N VAL A 524 10.24 10.26 4.16
CA VAL A 524 10.85 10.98 3.04
C VAL A 524 9.85 12.03 2.57
N LEU A 525 10.21 13.29 2.74
CA LEU A 525 9.44 14.40 2.23
C LEU A 525 9.47 14.31 0.70
N SER A 526 8.34 13.98 0.10
CA SER A 526 8.16 14.23 -1.32
C SER A 526 8.25 15.74 -1.57
N THR A 527 8.62 16.12 -2.79
CA THR A 527 8.73 17.52 -3.25
C THR A 527 7.46 18.36 -3.10
N THR A 528 6.35 17.79 -2.62
CA THR A 528 5.01 18.37 -2.65
C THR A 528 4.41 18.70 -1.27
N GLY A 529 5.17 18.71 -0.17
CA GLY A 529 4.55 18.96 1.13
C GLY A 529 5.45 19.40 2.29
N VAL A 530 6.02 20.61 2.20
CA VAL A 530 6.24 21.54 3.34
C VAL A 530 6.03 22.97 2.86
#